data_AF-A0AAW9Q352-F1
#
_entry.id   AF-A0AAW9Q352-F1
#
_cell.length_a   1.000
_cell.length_b   1.000
_cell.length_c   1.000
_cell.angle_alpha   90.00
_cell.angle_beta   90.00
_cell.angle_gamma   90.00
#
_symmetry.space_group_name_H-M   'P 1'
#
loop_
_entity.id
_entity.type
_entity.pdbx_description
1 polymer ?
#
loop_
_entity_poly.entity_id
_entity_poly.type
_entity_poly.pdbx_seq_one_letter_code
_entity_poly.pdbx_strand_id
1 'polypeptide(L)'
;MNYNLADIRKLVKNALPNQDFDNFVFDYFPSVREQFTDGQLLDARIRLLLDYANTRREIPKLLNAIQECNPTVYQEFASKLGNSIKPDTDLAQSNQEVKQCDVLVLTANPIGTNLLKLEQEANLIRQRLQEGAVGKNLVVKVEWAVRIEDLSKHLLQSEPRIIHFSGHSNSSGDIILHNAQGQAQTVSPIALAELLPIASGRVECVVLNTCFSLEKADALAEQVGCVIGMEAEIDDESAVRFAAGFYRGLGFGRGYYSAFELGCSEINLLNLPDRNIPHFITRDSSYSEPEAETPRVTRTFPTQQNATVYPLWFGTNRRPNDMQNLAKGFSNDRDRQIHYGTCEVTVPRSHKIGSVGTPWWKFVLTDDRLKLKRDSLCLLNAADFLAGIKQALQKEGLDDRSALVFIHGFNVSFEDAARQAAQMGVDLQMKGIMAFYSWPSQGNLIGYTADEATIEASEQYIAEFLLNLAQNSGVEKVHIIAHSMGNRGLLRAMQRIIAKVQTETSTLFGQIFLAAPDVDPDVFRGLAEAYQKLAERTTLYVSAKDKALFASRILHNHTRLGFFPPIAVVDGIDTVEVSNIDVTWLGHGYFANARPLLEDIYALLKHNTPPERRFGLRSVVDGTQHYWRIGK
;
A
#
# COMPACT_ATOMS: atom_id res chain seq x y z
N MET A 1 -15.71 52.08 -6.28
CA MET A 1 -16.24 52.94 -5.20
C MET A 1 -15.09 53.80 -4.70
N ASN A 2 -15.24 55.13 -4.68
CA ASN A 2 -14.22 56.01 -4.10
C ASN A 2 -14.44 56.06 -2.59
N TYR A 3 -13.79 55.17 -1.86
CA TYR A 3 -13.79 55.24 -0.40
C TYR A 3 -12.87 56.38 0.06
N ASN A 4 -13.32 57.16 1.04
CA ASN A 4 -12.47 58.16 1.66
C ASN A 4 -11.45 57.47 2.58
N LEU A 5 -10.20 57.35 2.13
CA LEU A 5 -9.12 56.70 2.87
C LEU A 5 -8.87 57.35 4.26
N ALA A 6 -9.20 58.63 4.43
CA ALA A 6 -9.10 59.30 5.73
C ALA A 6 -10.12 58.76 6.74
N ASP A 7 -11.33 58.41 6.28
CA ASP A 7 -12.39 57.86 7.13
C ASP A 7 -12.13 56.38 7.44
N ILE A 8 -11.62 55.62 6.47
CA ILE A 8 -11.18 54.23 6.71
C ILE A 8 -10.02 54.20 7.70
N ARG A 9 -9.06 55.12 7.59
CA ARG A 9 -7.96 55.21 8.57
C ARG A 9 -8.45 55.48 9.98
N LYS A 10 -9.47 56.33 10.14
CA LYS A 10 -10.10 56.56 11.45
C LYS A 10 -10.83 55.31 11.94
N LEU A 11 -11.56 54.60 11.07
CA LEU A 11 -12.20 53.34 11.41
C LEU A 11 -11.17 52.32 11.93
N VAL A 12 -10.11 52.06 11.17
CA VAL A 12 -9.06 51.09 11.54
C VAL A 12 -8.46 51.42 12.91
N LYS A 13 -8.13 52.68 13.17
CA LYS A 13 -7.59 53.11 14.47
C LYS A 13 -8.53 52.89 15.65
N ASN A 14 -9.84 53.05 15.45
CA ASN A 14 -10.82 52.91 16.53
C ASN A 14 -11.28 51.47 16.70
N ALA A 15 -11.32 50.69 15.61
CA ALA A 15 -11.75 49.30 15.63
C ALA A 15 -10.64 48.35 16.13
N LEU A 16 -9.37 48.72 15.90
CA LEU A 16 -8.20 47.86 16.17
C LEU A 16 -7.14 48.64 16.98
N PRO A 17 -7.12 48.50 18.32
CA PRO A 17 -6.02 48.97 19.15
C PRO A 17 -4.70 48.24 18.84
N ASN A 18 -3.58 48.79 19.31
CA ASN A 18 -2.21 48.37 18.93
C ASN A 18 -1.93 46.85 18.97
N GLN A 19 -2.39 46.13 20.00
CA GLN A 19 -2.15 44.68 20.13
C GLN A 19 -3.03 43.86 19.17
N ASP A 20 -4.26 44.32 18.91
CA ASP A 20 -5.21 43.62 18.04
C ASP A 20 -4.92 43.88 16.56
N PHE A 21 -4.28 45.02 16.25
CA PHE A 21 -3.94 45.39 14.88
C PHE A 21 -2.94 44.43 14.23
N ASP A 22 -1.89 44.00 14.95
CA ASP A 22 -0.87 43.11 14.36
C ASP A 22 -1.44 41.71 14.09
N ASN A 23 -2.29 41.21 14.99
CA ASN A 23 -2.99 39.93 14.80
C ASN A 23 -3.97 40.03 13.63
N PHE A 24 -4.76 41.10 13.57
CA PHE A 24 -5.66 41.35 12.45
C PHE A 24 -4.93 41.40 11.10
N VAL A 25 -3.79 42.09 11.03
CA VAL A 25 -3.01 42.13 9.79
C VAL A 25 -2.37 40.78 9.48
N PHE A 26 -1.90 40.04 10.49
CA PHE A 26 -1.40 38.67 10.29
C PHE A 26 -2.49 37.74 9.72
N ASP A 27 -3.70 37.80 10.26
CA ASP A 27 -4.80 36.90 9.89
C ASP A 27 -5.39 37.22 8.51
N TYR A 28 -5.58 38.50 8.18
CA TYR A 28 -6.31 38.91 6.98
C TYR A 28 -5.42 39.45 5.84
N PHE A 29 -4.22 39.94 6.17
CA PHE A 29 -3.29 40.61 5.24
C PHE A 29 -1.80 40.26 5.53
N PRO A 30 -1.40 38.97 5.56
CA PRO A 30 -0.06 38.56 6.02
C PRO A 30 1.09 39.19 5.21
N SER A 31 0.90 39.45 3.92
CA SER A 31 1.89 40.15 3.06
C SER A 31 2.18 41.60 3.49
N VAL A 32 1.27 42.22 4.25
CA VAL A 32 1.48 43.53 4.87
C VAL A 32 2.22 43.36 6.20
N ARG A 33 1.95 42.28 6.94
CA ARG A 33 2.60 42.00 8.23
C ARG A 33 4.10 41.80 8.10
N GLU A 34 4.56 41.22 6.99
CA GLU A 34 5.99 41.03 6.67
C GLU A 34 6.74 42.35 6.46
N GLN A 35 6.01 43.45 6.18
CA GLN A 35 6.60 44.79 6.01
C GLN A 35 6.73 45.54 7.34
N PHE A 36 6.24 44.98 8.45
CA PHE A 36 6.33 45.64 9.75
C PHE A 36 7.71 45.43 10.36
N THR A 37 8.30 46.52 10.84
CA THR A 37 9.59 46.49 11.55
C THR A 37 9.39 46.70 13.05
N ASP A 38 10.25 46.11 13.88
CA ASP A 38 10.19 46.28 15.33
C ASP A 38 10.28 47.77 15.74
N GLY A 39 9.38 48.19 16.63
CA GLY A 39 9.28 49.59 17.10
C GLY A 39 8.53 50.55 16.17
N GLN A 40 7.97 50.06 15.05
CA GLN A 40 7.21 50.90 14.12
C GLN A 40 5.90 51.41 14.74
N LEU A 41 5.65 52.73 14.66
CA LEU A 41 4.42 53.35 15.16
C LEU A 41 3.17 52.79 14.46
N LEU A 42 2.09 52.59 15.22
CA LEU A 42 0.79 52.10 14.70
C LEU A 42 0.33 52.85 13.46
N ASP A 43 0.49 54.17 13.46
CA ASP A 43 0.08 55.03 12.36
C ASP A 43 0.81 54.75 11.05
N ALA A 44 2.07 54.34 11.11
CA ALA A 44 2.84 53.96 9.93
C ALA A 44 2.39 52.57 9.42
N ARG A 45 2.11 51.64 10.34
CA ARG A 45 1.60 50.31 10.01
C ARG A 45 0.20 50.34 9.38
N ILE A 46 -0.68 51.19 9.90
CA ILE A 46 -2.01 51.43 9.31
C ILE A 46 -1.89 52.03 7.90
N ARG A 47 -0.92 52.91 7.64
CA ARG A 47 -0.68 53.43 6.29
C ARG A 47 -0.27 52.32 5.32
N LEU A 48 0.65 51.45 5.72
CA LEU A 48 1.06 50.30 4.88
C LEU A 48 -0.12 49.40 4.52
N LEU A 49 -0.99 49.13 5.49
CA LEU A 49 -2.22 48.35 5.24
C LEU A 49 -3.16 49.05 4.26
N LEU A 50 -3.39 50.35 4.43
CA LEU A 50 -4.29 51.10 3.55
C LEU A 50 -3.72 51.27 2.14
N ASP A 51 -2.41 51.48 2.00
CA ASP A 51 -1.75 51.58 0.70
C ASP A 51 -1.79 50.24 -0.03
N TYR A 52 -1.54 49.13 0.68
CA TYR A 52 -1.68 47.78 0.14
C TYR A 52 -3.12 47.52 -0.33
N ALA A 53 -4.10 47.75 0.55
CA ALA A 53 -5.50 47.49 0.26
C ALA A 53 -6.02 48.38 -0.88
N ASN A 54 -5.59 49.64 -0.94
CA ASN A 54 -5.99 50.55 -2.00
C ASN A 54 -5.36 50.17 -3.35
N THR A 55 -4.05 49.88 -3.37
CA THR A 55 -3.32 49.51 -4.60
C THR A 55 -3.84 48.22 -5.21
N ARG A 56 -4.24 47.26 -4.37
CA ARG A 56 -4.80 45.97 -4.82
C ARG A 56 -6.32 45.95 -4.95
N ARG A 57 -7.00 47.08 -4.75
CA ARG A 57 -8.47 47.19 -4.75
C ARG A 57 -9.16 46.27 -3.73
N GLU A 58 -8.47 45.95 -2.63
CA GLU A 58 -8.94 45.12 -1.51
C GLU A 58 -9.62 45.92 -0.37
N ILE A 59 -9.93 47.20 -0.58
CA ILE A 59 -10.66 48.01 0.42
C ILE A 59 -11.97 47.35 0.90
N PRO A 60 -12.81 46.73 0.05
CA PRO A 60 -14.00 46.01 0.51
C PRO A 60 -13.67 44.83 1.44
N LYS A 61 -12.60 44.09 1.15
CA LYS A 61 -12.13 42.98 1.99
C LYS A 61 -11.68 43.48 3.35
N LEU A 62 -10.96 44.61 3.40
CA LEU A 62 -10.56 45.26 4.65
C LEU A 62 -11.78 45.69 5.49
N LEU A 63 -12.80 46.29 4.86
CA LEU A 63 -14.01 46.71 5.56
C LEU A 63 -14.81 45.53 6.12
N ASN A 64 -14.98 44.45 5.35
CA ASN A 64 -15.65 43.24 5.83
C ASN A 64 -14.92 42.60 7.01
N ALA A 65 -13.58 42.48 6.93
CA ALA A 65 -12.79 41.94 8.03
C ALA A 65 -12.93 42.80 9.30
N ILE A 66 -12.94 44.14 9.18
CA ILE A 66 -13.16 45.03 10.34
C ILE A 66 -14.58 44.85 10.90
N GLN A 67 -15.60 44.68 10.04
CA GLN A 67 -16.98 44.44 10.47
C GLN A 67 -17.10 43.12 11.26
N GLU A 68 -16.39 42.07 10.86
CA GLU A 68 -16.35 40.80 11.59
C GLU A 68 -15.67 40.94 12.95
N CYS A 69 -14.53 41.63 13.01
CA CYS A 69 -13.75 41.76 14.25
C CYS A 69 -14.39 42.73 15.26
N ASN A 70 -14.97 43.84 14.80
CA ASN A 70 -15.56 44.84 15.68
C ASN A 70 -16.84 45.46 15.06
N PRO A 71 -17.95 44.70 15.05
CA PRO A 71 -19.18 45.12 14.38
C PRO A 71 -19.77 46.41 14.97
N THR A 72 -19.63 46.63 16.28
CA THR A 72 -20.14 47.82 16.96
C THR A 72 -19.45 49.09 16.46
N VAL A 73 -18.11 49.11 16.44
CA VAL A 73 -17.35 50.28 15.95
C VAL A 73 -17.54 50.46 14.45
N TYR A 74 -17.63 49.37 13.69
CA TYR A 74 -17.91 49.45 12.25
C TYR A 74 -19.25 50.14 11.96
N GLN A 75 -20.32 49.80 12.69
CA GLN A 75 -21.64 50.40 12.51
C GLN A 75 -21.66 51.91 12.82
N GLU A 76 -20.90 52.38 13.82
CA GLU A 76 -20.77 53.81 14.11
C GLU A 76 -20.14 54.61 12.96
N PHE A 77 -19.26 53.97 12.18
CA PHE A 77 -18.56 54.56 11.04
C PHE A 77 -19.24 54.27 9.69
N ALA A 78 -20.11 53.27 9.61
CA ALA A 78 -20.80 52.84 8.38
C ALA A 78 -21.55 53.99 7.68
N SER A 79 -22.20 54.87 8.46
CA SER A 79 -22.89 56.06 7.94
C SER A 79 -21.96 57.11 7.30
N LYS A 80 -20.67 57.12 7.68
CA LYS A 80 -19.65 58.07 7.20
C LYS A 80 -18.81 57.53 6.05
N LEU A 81 -18.84 56.22 5.78
CA LEU A 81 -18.03 55.56 4.75
C LEU A 81 -18.53 55.75 3.30
N GLY A 82 -19.59 56.55 3.10
CA GLY A 82 -20.16 56.88 1.80
C GLY A 82 -21.24 55.89 1.34
N ASN A 83 -22.45 56.41 1.14
CA ASN A 83 -23.70 55.73 0.78
C ASN A 83 -23.59 54.51 -0.14
N SER A 84 -23.89 53.34 0.41
CA SER A 84 -24.95 52.38 0.01
C SER A 84 -24.54 50.96 0.40
N ILE A 85 -24.66 50.63 1.70
CA ILE A 85 -24.99 49.26 2.09
C ILE A 85 -26.48 49.33 2.43
N LYS A 86 -27.34 49.07 1.45
CA LYS A 86 -28.73 48.73 1.76
C LYS A 86 -28.70 47.31 2.37
N PRO A 87 -29.39 47.07 3.48
CA PRO A 87 -29.59 45.71 3.97
C PRO A 87 -30.46 44.99 2.94
N ASP A 88 -29.94 43.93 2.33
CA ASP A 88 -30.68 43.11 1.39
C ASP A 88 -31.66 42.22 2.17
N THR A 89 -32.77 42.82 2.62
CA THR A 89 -34.00 42.10 2.91
C THR A 89 -34.70 41.81 1.60
N ASP A 90 -34.19 40.82 0.88
CA ASP A 90 -34.94 40.04 -0.11
C ASP A 90 -34.39 38.61 -0.08
N LEU A 91 -34.87 37.85 0.91
CA LEU A 91 -34.91 36.39 0.85
C LEU A 91 -35.92 35.97 -0.22
N ALA A 92 -35.53 36.15 -1.48
CA ALA A 92 -36.22 35.64 -2.65
C ALA A 92 -35.17 35.21 -3.67
N GLN A 93 -34.67 33.99 -3.49
CA GLN A 93 -34.13 33.11 -4.54
C GLN A 93 -33.36 33.81 -5.68
N SER A 94 -32.09 34.12 -5.45
CA SER A 94 -31.09 34.04 -6.52
C SER A 94 -30.10 32.93 -6.19
N ASN A 95 -30.33 31.74 -6.76
CA ASN A 95 -29.34 30.68 -6.82
C ASN A 95 -28.11 31.20 -7.59
N GLN A 96 -27.10 31.71 -6.90
CA GLN A 96 -25.74 31.65 -7.42
C GLN A 96 -25.23 30.24 -7.13
N GLU A 97 -25.24 29.38 -8.15
CA GLU A 97 -24.55 28.09 -8.11
C GLU A 97 -23.10 28.33 -7.66
N VAL A 98 -22.73 27.80 -6.50
CA VAL A 98 -21.33 27.73 -6.09
C VAL A 98 -20.63 26.82 -7.10
N LYS A 99 -19.88 27.40 -8.04
CA LYS A 99 -19.11 26.61 -9.01
C LYS A 99 -18.12 25.72 -8.24
N GLN A 100 -18.33 24.41 -8.33
CA GLN A 100 -17.52 23.37 -7.69
C GLN A 100 -16.09 23.40 -8.25
N CYS A 101 -15.08 23.06 -7.43
CA CYS A 101 -13.69 23.01 -7.89
C CYS A 101 -13.54 21.92 -8.96
N ASP A 102 -12.87 22.23 -10.07
CA ASP A 102 -12.54 21.23 -11.09
C ASP A 102 -11.10 20.76 -10.94
N VAL A 103 -10.16 21.67 -10.67
CA VAL A 103 -8.74 21.37 -10.52
C VAL A 103 -8.24 21.90 -9.19
N LEU A 104 -7.76 21.00 -8.33
CA LEU A 104 -7.08 21.35 -7.09
C LEU A 104 -5.57 21.12 -7.25
N VAL A 105 -4.80 22.22 -7.22
CA VAL A 105 -3.34 22.19 -7.24
C VAL A 105 -2.84 22.27 -5.81
N LEU A 106 -2.10 21.25 -5.37
CA LEU A 106 -1.53 21.13 -4.04
C LEU A 106 0.00 21.31 -4.15
N THR A 107 0.54 22.30 -3.46
CA THR A 107 1.96 22.68 -3.59
C THR A 107 2.69 22.61 -2.25
N ALA A 108 3.94 22.13 -2.26
CA ALA A 108 4.79 22.10 -1.07
C ALA A 108 6.29 22.30 -1.35
N ASN A 109 6.89 23.29 -0.68
CA ASN A 109 8.35 23.55 -0.61
C ASN A 109 8.80 23.57 0.87
N PRO A 110 8.84 22.42 1.56
CA PRO A 110 9.18 22.39 2.97
C PRO A 110 10.66 22.71 3.25
N ILE A 111 10.95 23.11 4.48
CA ILE A 111 12.32 23.39 4.93
C ILE A 111 13.17 22.12 4.78
N GLY A 112 14.32 22.25 4.13
CA GLY A 112 15.28 21.16 3.90
C GLY A 112 15.21 20.54 2.50
N THR A 113 14.35 21.04 1.60
CA THR A 113 14.33 20.65 0.18
C THR A 113 14.85 21.76 -0.73
N ASN A 114 15.16 21.43 -1.98
CA ASN A 114 15.46 22.43 -3.00
C ASN A 114 14.22 23.30 -3.28
N LEU A 115 14.40 24.55 -3.72
CA LEU A 115 13.27 25.43 -4.03
C LEU A 115 12.76 25.16 -5.44
N LEU A 116 11.53 24.65 -5.56
CA LEU A 116 10.84 24.46 -6.85
C LEU A 116 10.06 25.72 -7.24
N LYS A 117 9.87 25.91 -8.56
CA LYS A 117 9.12 27.03 -9.15
C LYS A 117 7.60 26.80 -9.11
N LEU A 118 7.06 26.43 -7.95
CA LEU A 118 5.66 26.05 -7.76
C LEU A 118 4.67 27.15 -8.17
N GLU A 119 5.03 28.42 -7.95
CA GLU A 119 4.21 29.56 -8.36
C GLU A 119 4.09 29.70 -9.88
N GLN A 120 5.22 29.50 -10.57
CA GLN A 120 5.25 29.53 -12.03
C GLN A 120 4.39 28.39 -12.61
N GLU A 121 4.51 27.18 -12.04
CA GLU A 121 3.72 26.03 -12.46
C GLU A 121 2.22 26.27 -12.30
N ALA A 122 1.76 26.65 -11.10
CA ALA A 122 0.34 26.86 -10.84
C ALA A 122 -0.26 28.00 -11.69
N ASN A 123 0.50 29.07 -11.92
CA ASN A 123 0.07 30.16 -12.80
C ASN A 123 -0.05 29.70 -14.25
N LEU A 124 0.89 28.90 -14.74
CA LEU A 124 0.82 28.34 -16.09
C LEU A 124 -0.33 27.35 -16.23
N ILE A 125 -0.58 26.47 -15.25
CA ILE A 125 -1.74 25.57 -15.24
C ILE A 125 -3.03 26.38 -15.46
N ARG A 126 -3.25 27.42 -14.64
CA ARG A 126 -4.44 28.27 -14.75
C ARG A 126 -4.52 28.98 -16.10
N GLN A 127 -3.43 29.59 -16.54
CA GLN A 127 -3.38 30.31 -17.82
C GLN A 127 -3.70 29.39 -18.99
N ARG A 128 -3.03 28.22 -19.09
CA ARG A 128 -3.17 27.29 -20.21
C ARG A 128 -4.53 26.64 -20.25
N LEU A 129 -5.10 26.31 -19.08
CA LEU A 129 -6.47 25.81 -19.02
C LEU A 129 -7.47 26.83 -19.60
N GLN A 130 -7.30 28.12 -19.30
CA GLN A 130 -8.21 29.18 -19.72
C GLN A 130 -8.09 29.59 -21.20
N GLU A 131 -7.10 29.10 -21.94
CA GLU A 131 -6.92 29.39 -23.37
C GLU A 131 -8.06 28.82 -24.24
N GLY A 132 -8.59 27.66 -23.87
CA GLY A 132 -9.66 26.99 -24.62
C GLY A 132 -11.07 27.28 -24.07
N ALA A 133 -12.08 27.11 -24.93
CA ALA A 133 -13.47 27.43 -24.59
C ALA A 133 -14.04 26.56 -23.45
N VAL A 134 -13.59 25.31 -23.32
CA VAL A 134 -13.98 24.41 -22.23
C VAL A 134 -13.38 24.88 -20.91
N GLY A 135 -12.07 25.15 -20.90
CA GLY A 135 -11.36 25.50 -19.67
C GLY A 135 -11.72 26.86 -19.07
N LYS A 136 -12.31 27.79 -19.84
CA LYS A 136 -12.89 29.03 -19.29
C LYS A 136 -13.99 28.79 -18.26
N ASN A 137 -14.65 27.63 -18.31
CA ASN A 137 -15.70 27.28 -17.37
C ASN A 137 -15.18 26.53 -16.14
N LEU A 138 -13.94 26.02 -16.18
CA LEU A 138 -13.35 25.20 -15.13
C LEU A 138 -12.73 26.05 -14.01
N VAL A 139 -12.91 25.63 -12.76
CA VAL A 139 -12.38 26.32 -11.58
C VAL A 139 -11.08 25.67 -11.11
N VAL A 140 -10.00 26.46 -11.07
CA VAL A 140 -8.68 26.05 -10.55
C VAL A 140 -8.44 26.67 -9.17
N LYS A 141 -8.40 25.82 -8.14
CA LYS A 141 -7.99 26.19 -6.79
C LYS A 141 -6.54 25.78 -6.56
N VAL A 142 -5.76 26.63 -5.91
CA VAL A 142 -4.35 26.36 -5.59
C VAL A 142 -4.20 26.51 -4.08
N GLU A 143 -3.70 25.45 -3.44
CA GLU A 143 -3.35 25.46 -2.03
C GLU A 143 -1.83 25.49 -1.90
N TRP A 144 -1.36 26.48 -1.12
CA TRP A 144 0.05 26.75 -0.90
C TRP A 144 0.51 26.17 0.42
N ALA A 145 1.78 25.75 0.45
CA ALA A 145 2.42 25.24 1.65
C ALA A 145 1.60 24.13 2.35
N VAL A 146 1.09 23.19 1.55
CA VAL A 146 0.16 22.16 2.02
C VAL A 146 0.83 21.33 3.12
N ARG A 147 0.12 21.23 4.26
CA ARG A 147 0.49 20.38 5.38
C ARG A 147 -0.20 19.03 5.28
N ILE A 148 0.47 18.00 5.79
CA ILE A 148 -0.10 16.65 5.81
C ILE A 148 -1.45 16.58 6.55
N GLU A 149 -1.57 17.30 7.68
CA GLU A 149 -2.77 17.32 8.53
C GLU A 149 -3.97 18.02 7.89
N ASP A 150 -3.73 18.90 6.91
CA ASP A 150 -4.78 19.63 6.21
C ASP A 150 -5.21 18.94 4.90
N LEU A 151 -4.55 17.85 4.50
CA LEU A 151 -4.78 17.23 3.19
C LEU A 151 -6.21 16.74 3.02
N SER A 152 -6.78 16.07 4.02
CA SER A 152 -8.18 15.62 4.02
C SER A 152 -9.16 16.80 3.98
N LYS A 153 -8.86 17.88 4.71
CA LYS A 153 -9.64 19.12 4.72
C LYS A 153 -9.69 19.75 3.32
N HIS A 154 -8.57 19.88 2.63
CA HIS A 154 -8.53 20.48 1.29
C HIS A 154 -9.36 19.68 0.27
N LEU A 155 -9.31 18.34 0.36
CA LEU A 155 -10.09 17.45 -0.48
C LEU A 155 -11.59 17.55 -0.19
N LEU A 156 -11.99 17.46 1.07
CA LEU A 156 -13.38 17.57 1.51
C LEU A 156 -14.02 18.92 1.18
N GLN A 157 -13.26 20.00 1.28
CA GLN A 157 -13.76 21.35 0.99
C GLN A 157 -13.87 21.66 -0.50
N SER A 158 -13.07 21.00 -1.33
CA SER A 158 -12.95 21.35 -2.74
C SER A 158 -13.65 20.36 -3.66
N GLU A 159 -13.77 19.09 -3.27
CA GLU A 159 -14.32 18.00 -4.08
C GLU A 159 -13.89 18.05 -5.57
N PRO A 160 -12.57 18.09 -5.85
CA PRO A 160 -12.07 18.31 -7.20
C PRO A 160 -12.31 17.11 -8.14
N ARG A 161 -12.35 17.39 -9.45
CA ARG A 161 -12.26 16.35 -10.49
C ARG A 161 -10.82 15.95 -10.78
N ILE A 162 -9.90 16.90 -10.67
CA ILE A 162 -8.47 16.71 -10.95
C ILE A 162 -7.67 17.18 -9.76
N ILE A 163 -6.76 16.34 -9.27
CA ILE A 163 -5.78 16.72 -8.24
C ILE A 163 -4.40 16.77 -8.87
N HIS A 164 -3.70 17.88 -8.67
CA HIS A 164 -2.33 18.06 -9.13
C HIS A 164 -1.42 18.26 -7.95
N PHE A 165 -0.49 17.33 -7.73
CA PHE A 165 0.57 17.48 -6.75
C PHE A 165 1.82 18.03 -7.45
N SER A 166 2.31 19.16 -6.95
CA SER A 166 3.58 19.76 -7.38
C SER A 166 4.48 19.97 -6.16
N GLY A 167 5.64 19.32 -6.16
CA GLY A 167 6.52 19.29 -4.99
C GLY A 167 7.61 18.23 -5.10
N HIS A 168 8.24 17.97 -3.97
CA HIS A 168 9.30 16.96 -3.89
C HIS A 168 8.75 15.57 -3.61
N SER A 169 9.58 14.58 -3.92
CA SER A 169 9.41 13.20 -3.48
C SER A 169 10.73 12.65 -2.93
N ASN A 170 10.64 11.58 -2.14
CA ASN A 170 11.83 10.83 -1.74
C ASN A 170 12.21 9.77 -2.79
N SER A 171 13.36 9.11 -2.60
CA SER A 171 13.83 8.01 -3.48
C SER A 171 12.91 6.78 -3.51
N SER A 172 11.88 6.75 -2.67
CA SER A 172 10.86 5.71 -2.66
C SER A 172 9.57 6.16 -3.34
N GLY A 173 9.51 7.36 -3.94
CA GLY A 173 8.33 7.89 -4.61
C GLY A 173 7.23 8.39 -3.66
N ASP A 174 7.52 8.63 -2.38
CA ASP A 174 6.57 9.27 -1.45
C ASP A 174 6.56 10.78 -1.65
N ILE A 175 5.38 11.40 -1.63
CA ILE A 175 5.19 12.85 -1.77
C ILE A 175 5.65 13.54 -0.49
N ILE A 176 6.41 14.62 -0.60
CA ILE A 176 6.89 15.39 0.54
C ILE A 176 6.00 16.63 0.72
N LEU A 177 5.39 16.75 1.91
CA LEU A 177 4.55 17.88 2.35
C LEU A 177 5.14 18.54 3.60
N HIS A 178 4.52 19.62 4.07
CA HIS A 178 4.88 20.27 5.32
C HIS A 178 4.32 19.52 6.54
N ASN A 179 5.09 19.49 7.62
CA ASN A 179 4.56 19.22 8.96
C ASN A 179 4.12 20.54 9.65
N ALA A 180 3.64 20.46 10.89
CA ALA A 180 3.23 21.62 11.68
C ALA A 180 4.36 22.65 11.91
N GLN A 181 5.62 22.24 11.81
CA GLN A 181 6.82 23.09 11.93
C GLN A 181 7.37 23.57 10.57
N GLY A 182 6.69 23.25 9.45
CA GLY A 182 7.12 23.63 8.09
C GLY A 182 8.26 22.77 7.51
N GLN A 183 8.65 21.69 8.17
CA GLN A 183 9.69 20.76 7.70
C GLN A 183 9.12 19.66 6.80
N ALA A 184 10.00 18.98 6.08
CA ALA A 184 9.65 17.90 5.16
C ALA A 184 9.06 16.67 5.89
N GLN A 185 7.88 16.22 5.45
CA GLN A 185 7.24 14.99 5.90
C GLN A 185 6.67 14.23 4.71
N THR A 186 6.92 12.92 4.66
CA THR A 186 6.52 12.06 3.53
C THR A 186 5.11 11.51 3.68
N VAL A 187 4.39 11.45 2.56
CA VAL A 187 3.08 10.82 2.40
C VAL A 187 3.17 9.83 1.26
N SER A 188 2.87 8.56 1.53
CA SER A 188 2.84 7.54 0.48
C SER A 188 1.63 7.76 -0.44
N PRO A 189 1.79 7.65 -1.78
CA PRO A 189 0.68 7.60 -2.73
C PRO A 189 -0.39 6.55 -2.37
N ILE A 190 -0.03 5.49 -1.66
CA ILE A 190 -0.97 4.49 -1.14
C ILE A 190 -1.90 5.11 -0.08
N ALA A 191 -1.37 5.89 0.85
CA ALA A 191 -2.17 6.58 1.86
C ALA A 191 -3.10 7.63 1.23
N LEU A 192 -2.65 8.26 0.13
CA LEU A 192 -3.50 9.12 -0.69
C LEU A 192 -4.63 8.32 -1.36
N ALA A 193 -4.32 7.16 -1.94
CA ALA A 193 -5.33 6.30 -2.55
C ALA A 193 -6.41 5.86 -1.54
N GLU A 194 -6.06 5.64 -0.28
CA GLU A 194 -7.04 5.36 0.79
C GLU A 194 -7.91 6.58 1.12
N LEU A 195 -7.36 7.80 0.99
CA LEU A 195 -8.06 9.04 1.32
C LEU A 195 -9.00 9.52 0.21
N LEU A 196 -8.65 9.36 -1.07
CA LEU A 196 -9.42 9.93 -2.20
C LEU A 196 -10.89 9.48 -2.25
N PRO A 197 -11.24 8.18 -2.06
CA PRO A 197 -12.63 7.74 -2.05
C PRO A 197 -13.44 8.32 -0.88
N ILE A 198 -12.78 8.57 0.26
CA ILE A 198 -13.40 9.10 1.48
C ILE A 198 -13.62 10.61 1.37
N ALA A 199 -12.66 11.32 0.78
CA ALA A 199 -12.56 12.77 0.90
C ALA A 199 -13.12 13.54 -0.29
N SER A 200 -13.32 12.92 -1.47
CA SER A 200 -13.72 13.70 -2.65
C SER A 200 -14.70 13.03 -3.60
N GLY A 201 -14.81 11.69 -3.67
CA GLY A 201 -15.81 10.92 -4.44
C GLY A 201 -15.92 11.18 -5.96
N ARG A 202 -15.30 12.25 -6.48
CA ARG A 202 -15.44 12.85 -7.81
C ARG A 202 -14.11 12.92 -8.57
N VAL A 203 -13.02 12.49 -7.95
CA VAL A 203 -11.68 12.58 -8.57
C VAL A 203 -11.59 11.61 -9.74
N GLU A 204 -11.42 12.16 -10.93
CA GLU A 204 -11.27 11.43 -12.18
C GLU A 204 -9.79 11.26 -12.54
N CYS A 205 -8.95 12.25 -12.22
CA CYS A 205 -7.54 12.28 -12.61
C CYS A 205 -6.64 12.77 -11.47
N VAL A 206 -5.49 12.11 -11.27
CA VAL A 206 -4.42 12.56 -10.37
C VAL A 206 -3.13 12.77 -11.16
N VAL A 207 -2.53 13.96 -11.03
CA VAL A 207 -1.22 14.29 -11.61
C VAL A 207 -0.20 14.35 -10.48
N LEU A 208 0.73 13.39 -10.46
CA LEU A 208 1.86 13.35 -9.54
C LEU A 208 3.08 13.97 -10.22
N ASN A 209 3.14 15.31 -10.26
CA ASN A 209 4.30 16.02 -10.80
C ASN A 209 5.44 16.07 -9.78
N THR A 210 5.88 14.89 -9.33
CA THR A 210 6.93 14.66 -8.35
C THR A 210 7.77 13.45 -8.78
N CYS A 211 9.09 13.50 -8.60
CA CYS A 211 10.03 12.46 -9.06
C CYS A 211 9.68 11.04 -8.56
N PHE A 212 10.06 9.98 -9.28
CA PHE A 212 9.89 8.57 -8.86
C PHE A 212 8.47 8.15 -8.41
N SER A 213 7.44 8.93 -8.76
CA SER A 213 6.07 8.68 -8.33
C SER A 213 5.43 7.50 -9.06
N LEU A 214 6.01 7.06 -10.19
CA LEU A 214 5.48 5.98 -11.01
C LEU A 214 5.37 4.65 -10.26
N GLU A 215 6.37 4.28 -9.45
CA GLU A 215 6.39 2.97 -8.76
C GLU A 215 5.18 2.77 -7.83
N LYS A 216 4.59 3.86 -7.35
CA LYS A 216 3.45 3.87 -6.40
C LYS A 216 2.17 4.46 -7.00
N ALA A 217 2.22 5.00 -8.20
CA ALA A 217 1.07 5.55 -8.91
C ALA A 217 0.01 4.48 -9.26
N ASP A 218 0.43 3.20 -9.35
CA ASP A 218 -0.46 2.05 -9.55
C ASP A 218 -1.57 1.99 -8.49
N ALA A 219 -1.25 2.28 -7.22
CA ALA A 219 -2.22 2.25 -6.11
C ALA A 219 -3.30 3.34 -6.24
N LEU A 220 -2.94 4.50 -6.80
CA LEU A 220 -3.89 5.58 -7.08
C LEU A 220 -4.78 5.23 -8.27
N ALA A 221 -4.22 4.61 -9.31
CA ALA A 221 -4.98 4.19 -10.49
C ALA A 221 -6.02 3.09 -10.20
N GLU A 222 -5.99 2.46 -9.02
CA GLU A 222 -7.08 1.60 -8.55
C GLU A 222 -8.33 2.39 -8.13
N GLN A 223 -8.18 3.65 -7.76
CA GLN A 223 -9.22 4.46 -7.14
C GLN A 223 -9.71 5.61 -8.04
N VAL A 224 -8.90 6.04 -9.01
CA VAL A 224 -9.23 7.12 -9.95
C VAL A 224 -9.10 6.66 -11.39
N GLY A 225 -9.84 7.33 -12.31
CA GLY A 225 -9.91 6.93 -13.71
C GLY A 225 -8.55 6.93 -14.41
N CYS A 226 -7.72 7.93 -14.15
CA CYS A 226 -6.33 7.95 -14.62
C CYS A 226 -5.37 8.65 -13.65
N VAL A 227 -4.09 8.26 -13.74
CA VAL A 227 -2.99 8.84 -12.99
C VAL A 227 -1.85 9.16 -13.94
N ILE A 228 -1.23 10.32 -13.74
CA ILE A 228 0.03 10.67 -14.38
C ILE A 228 1.13 10.60 -13.31
N GLY A 229 2.15 9.78 -13.54
CA GLY A 229 3.30 9.64 -12.64
C GLY A 229 4.63 9.82 -13.37
N MET A 230 5.68 10.14 -12.62
CA MET A 230 7.04 10.33 -13.14
C MET A 230 7.91 9.12 -12.83
N GLU A 231 8.54 8.51 -13.84
CA GLU A 231 9.41 7.33 -13.68
C GLU A 231 10.67 7.63 -12.86
N ALA A 232 11.26 8.80 -13.08
CA ALA A 232 12.55 9.20 -12.52
C ALA A 232 12.52 10.68 -12.07
N GLU A 233 13.68 11.25 -11.77
CA GLU A 233 13.83 12.70 -11.61
C GLU A 233 13.55 13.42 -12.92
N ILE A 234 12.78 14.50 -12.85
CA ILE A 234 12.42 15.34 -13.99
C ILE A 234 12.99 16.74 -13.77
N ASP A 235 13.54 17.35 -14.82
CA ASP A 235 13.98 18.75 -14.79
C ASP A 235 12.80 19.69 -14.46
N ASP A 236 13.08 20.72 -13.65
CA ASP A 236 12.08 21.69 -13.19
C ASP A 236 11.36 22.38 -14.36
N GLU A 237 12.06 22.74 -15.44
CA GLU A 237 11.42 23.36 -16.59
C GLU A 237 10.59 22.32 -17.37
N SER A 238 11.09 21.10 -17.55
CA SER A 238 10.33 20.00 -18.16
C SER A 238 9.04 19.69 -17.41
N ALA A 239 9.06 19.63 -16.07
CA ALA A 239 7.89 19.41 -15.22
C ALA A 239 6.84 20.53 -15.39
N VAL A 240 7.29 21.79 -15.41
CA VAL A 240 6.42 22.95 -15.62
C VAL A 240 5.80 22.94 -17.02
N ARG A 241 6.57 22.60 -18.07
CA ARG A 241 6.08 22.55 -19.45
C ARG A 241 5.15 21.39 -19.69
N PHE A 242 5.42 20.23 -19.09
CA PHE A 242 4.51 19.10 -19.10
C PHE A 242 3.13 19.51 -18.58
N ALA A 243 3.07 20.07 -17.36
CA ALA A 243 1.83 20.51 -16.74
C ALA A 243 1.11 21.55 -17.62
N ALA A 244 1.85 22.54 -18.14
CA ALA A 244 1.30 23.57 -19.03
C ALA A 244 0.64 22.97 -20.28
N GLY A 245 1.30 22.02 -20.97
CA GLY A 245 0.74 21.36 -22.15
C GLY A 245 -0.45 20.47 -21.83
N PHE A 246 -0.39 19.72 -20.72
CA PHE A 246 -1.50 18.89 -20.23
C PHE A 246 -2.76 19.73 -20.01
N TYR A 247 -2.67 20.79 -19.22
CA TYR A 247 -3.84 21.64 -18.95
C TYR A 247 -4.28 22.46 -20.16
N ARG A 248 -3.39 22.79 -21.12
CA ARG A 248 -3.83 23.34 -22.42
C ARG A 248 -4.74 22.34 -23.13
N GLY A 249 -4.34 21.07 -23.21
CA GLY A 249 -5.12 20.01 -23.85
C GLY A 249 -6.53 19.92 -23.28
N LEU A 250 -6.65 19.87 -21.95
CA LEU A 250 -7.93 19.88 -21.26
C LEU A 250 -8.73 21.15 -21.52
N GLY A 251 -8.08 22.32 -21.55
CA GLY A 251 -8.71 23.61 -21.82
C GLY A 251 -9.41 23.66 -23.17
N PHE A 252 -8.85 22.99 -24.18
CA PHE A 252 -9.41 22.84 -25.52
C PHE A 252 -10.34 21.63 -25.67
N GLY A 253 -10.72 20.97 -24.57
CA GLY A 253 -11.70 19.88 -24.57
C GLY A 253 -11.14 18.53 -25.02
N ARG A 254 -9.83 18.32 -24.97
CA ARG A 254 -9.23 17.01 -25.20
C ARG A 254 -9.42 16.11 -23.98
N GLY A 255 -9.54 14.79 -24.22
CA GLY A 255 -9.54 13.79 -23.16
C GLY A 255 -8.18 13.69 -22.46
N TYR A 256 -8.15 13.05 -21.29
CA TYR A 256 -6.96 12.98 -20.43
C TYR A 256 -5.71 12.43 -21.14
N TYR A 257 -5.84 11.38 -21.95
CA TYR A 257 -4.70 10.81 -22.66
C TYR A 257 -4.16 11.75 -23.76
N SER A 258 -5.05 12.34 -24.58
CA SER A 258 -4.64 13.32 -25.59
C SER A 258 -4.03 14.58 -24.97
N ALA A 259 -4.51 15.00 -23.80
CA ALA A 259 -3.91 16.07 -23.02
C ALA A 259 -2.52 15.69 -22.50
N PHE A 260 -2.34 14.45 -22.02
CA PHE A 260 -1.04 13.92 -21.62
C PHE A 260 -0.03 13.93 -22.77
N GLU A 261 -0.40 13.42 -23.95
CA GLU A 261 0.45 13.42 -25.14
C GLU A 261 0.83 14.86 -25.56
N LEU A 262 -0.08 15.83 -25.41
CA LEU A 262 0.23 17.24 -25.65
C LEU A 262 1.26 17.76 -24.64
N GLY A 263 1.13 17.41 -23.36
CA GLY A 263 2.13 17.71 -22.32
C GLY A 263 3.53 17.20 -22.68
N CYS A 264 3.64 15.92 -23.06
CA CYS A 264 4.90 15.32 -23.50
C CYS A 264 5.43 15.98 -24.79
N SER A 265 4.53 16.36 -25.70
CA SER A 265 4.91 17.04 -26.95
C SER A 265 5.45 18.45 -26.70
N GLU A 266 4.95 19.19 -25.71
CA GLU A 266 5.48 20.52 -25.39
C GLU A 266 6.91 20.48 -24.84
N ILE A 267 7.26 19.47 -24.05
CA ILE A 267 8.65 19.23 -23.62
C ILE A 267 9.55 19.09 -24.86
N ASN A 268 9.12 18.26 -25.80
CA ASN A 268 9.87 18.00 -27.04
C ASN A 268 9.99 19.23 -27.95
N LEU A 269 8.90 19.99 -28.12
CA LEU A 269 8.87 21.19 -28.96
C LEU A 269 9.84 22.28 -28.47
N LEU A 270 10.09 22.32 -27.17
CA LEU A 270 11.02 23.26 -26.54
C LEU A 270 12.44 22.70 -26.43
N ASN A 271 12.71 21.51 -26.98
CA ASN A 271 13.98 20.80 -26.87
C ASN A 271 14.44 20.62 -25.41
N LEU A 272 13.49 20.41 -24.50
CA LEU A 272 13.76 20.13 -23.09
C LEU A 272 13.99 18.63 -22.89
N PRO A 273 14.77 18.23 -21.86
CA PRO A 273 14.97 16.83 -21.52
C PRO A 273 13.68 16.19 -20.99
N ASP A 274 13.69 14.88 -20.77
CA ASP A 274 12.67 14.20 -19.95
C ASP A 274 11.28 13.98 -20.55
N ARG A 275 11.12 14.10 -21.88
CA ARG A 275 9.86 13.75 -22.58
C ARG A 275 9.29 12.39 -22.18
N ASN A 276 10.17 11.41 -21.94
CA ASN A 276 9.79 10.03 -21.67
C ASN A 276 9.53 9.75 -20.18
N ILE A 277 9.70 10.72 -19.28
CA ILE A 277 9.56 10.53 -17.84
C ILE A 277 8.10 10.53 -17.37
N PRO A 278 7.20 11.38 -17.89
CA PRO A 278 5.78 11.29 -17.57
C PRO A 278 5.16 10.04 -18.17
N HIS A 279 4.39 9.31 -17.36
CA HIS A 279 3.63 8.14 -17.78
C HIS A 279 2.15 8.30 -17.45
N PHE A 280 1.30 7.91 -18.40
CA PHE A 280 -0.15 7.86 -18.24
C PHE A 280 -0.59 6.45 -17.83
N ILE A 281 -1.34 6.35 -16.74
CA ILE A 281 -1.85 5.11 -16.17
C ILE A 281 -3.37 5.20 -16.15
N THR A 282 -4.06 4.23 -16.75
CA THR A 282 -5.53 4.16 -16.76
C THR A 282 -5.99 2.71 -16.69
N ARG A 283 -7.17 2.47 -16.11
CA ARG A 283 -7.86 1.18 -16.14
C ARG A 283 -9.05 1.16 -17.11
N ASP A 284 -9.43 2.31 -17.62
CA ASP A 284 -10.57 2.48 -18.51
C ASP A 284 -10.07 2.72 -19.95
N SER A 285 -10.35 1.73 -20.81
CA SER A 285 -9.96 1.73 -22.22
C SER A 285 -10.70 2.77 -23.05
N SER A 286 -11.77 3.39 -22.53
CA SER A 286 -12.45 4.49 -23.21
C SER A 286 -11.63 5.78 -23.25
N TYR A 287 -10.65 5.94 -22.34
CA TYR A 287 -9.68 7.04 -22.41
C TYR A 287 -8.62 6.85 -23.51
N SER A 288 -8.64 5.71 -24.22
CA SER A 288 -7.63 5.30 -25.19
C SER A 288 -8.14 5.26 -26.64
N GLU A 289 -9.17 6.05 -27.01
CA GLU A 289 -9.77 5.98 -28.35
C GLU A 289 -8.76 6.13 -29.52
N PRO A 290 -9.03 5.47 -30.67
CA PRO A 290 -8.00 4.95 -31.57
C PRO A 290 -7.80 5.81 -32.82
N GLU A 291 -6.60 6.40 -33.00
CA GLU A 291 -6.13 6.85 -34.32
C GLU A 291 -4.64 6.50 -34.52
N ALA A 292 -4.41 5.55 -35.44
CA ALA A 292 -3.28 5.44 -36.36
C ALA A 292 -1.85 5.75 -35.86
N GLU A 293 -1.42 5.15 -34.76
CA GLU A 293 -0.09 4.56 -34.57
C GLU A 293 -0.14 3.85 -33.21
N THR A 294 0.26 2.58 -33.14
CA THR A 294 0.13 1.76 -31.93
C THR A 294 0.74 2.49 -30.72
N PRO A 295 -0.06 2.86 -29.71
CA PRO A 295 0.44 3.58 -28.55
C PRO A 295 1.45 2.72 -27.79
N ARG A 296 2.55 3.33 -27.35
CA ARG A 296 3.47 2.71 -26.38
C ARG A 296 2.78 2.63 -25.02
N VAL A 297 1.99 1.59 -24.84
CA VAL A 297 1.59 1.12 -23.52
C VAL A 297 2.83 0.47 -22.89
N THR A 298 3.52 1.15 -21.97
CA THR A 298 4.70 0.59 -21.29
C THR A 298 4.36 -0.40 -20.17
N ARG A 299 3.07 -0.55 -19.81
CA ARG A 299 2.53 -1.67 -19.02
C ARG A 299 1.13 -2.06 -19.48
N THR A 300 1.01 -3.19 -20.15
CA THR A 300 -0.29 -3.89 -20.32
C THR A 300 -0.44 -4.89 -19.19
N PHE A 301 -1.42 -4.69 -18.31
CA PHE A 301 -2.00 -5.82 -17.57
C PHE A 301 -2.83 -6.64 -18.56
N PRO A 302 -2.81 -7.99 -18.49
CA PRO A 302 -3.69 -8.79 -19.33
C PRO A 302 -5.14 -8.34 -19.11
N THR A 303 -5.80 -8.05 -20.23
CA THR A 303 -7.20 -7.68 -20.30
C THR A 303 -8.04 -8.78 -19.66
N GLN A 304 -8.87 -8.40 -18.68
CA GLN A 304 -9.99 -9.17 -18.13
C GLN A 304 -9.75 -10.69 -17.91
N GLN A 305 -9.36 -11.07 -16.69
CA GLN A 305 -9.75 -12.39 -16.16
C GLN A 305 -10.77 -12.18 -15.05
N ASN A 306 -11.95 -12.80 -15.18
CA ASN A 306 -12.91 -12.97 -14.06
C ASN A 306 -12.19 -13.54 -12.83
N ALA A 307 -12.78 -13.42 -11.63
CA ALA A 307 -12.20 -14.00 -10.41
C ALA A 307 -11.58 -15.38 -10.71
N THR A 308 -10.26 -15.49 -10.52
CA THR A 308 -9.52 -16.66 -10.97
C THR A 308 -9.68 -17.75 -9.93
N VAL A 309 -9.92 -18.97 -10.40
CA VAL A 309 -9.98 -20.14 -9.54
C VAL A 309 -8.59 -20.73 -9.45
N TYR A 310 -8.03 -20.79 -8.24
CA TYR A 310 -6.72 -21.34 -7.98
C TYR A 310 -6.84 -22.78 -7.46
N PRO A 311 -6.37 -23.80 -8.21
CA PRO A 311 -6.45 -25.19 -7.79
C PRO A 311 -5.39 -25.50 -6.73
N LEU A 312 -5.77 -26.30 -5.74
CA LEU A 312 -4.90 -26.76 -4.66
C LEU A 312 -4.99 -28.28 -4.50
N TRP A 313 -3.86 -28.87 -4.13
CA TRP A 313 -3.77 -30.24 -3.64
C TRP A 313 -3.70 -30.22 -2.12
N PHE A 314 -4.28 -31.21 -1.45
CA PHE A 314 -4.19 -31.28 0.01
C PHE A 314 -3.98 -32.69 0.53
N GLY A 315 -3.30 -32.74 1.67
CA GLY A 315 -3.32 -33.85 2.61
C GLY A 315 -3.88 -33.39 3.94
N THR A 316 -4.71 -34.21 4.59
CA THR A 316 -5.20 -33.89 5.94
C THR A 316 -5.48 -35.14 6.74
N ASN A 317 -5.19 -35.12 8.03
CA ASN A 317 -5.67 -36.12 8.99
C ASN A 317 -6.82 -35.59 9.86
N ARG A 318 -7.56 -34.59 9.36
CA ARG A 318 -8.83 -34.15 9.94
C ARG A 318 -9.95 -35.10 9.53
N ARG A 319 -10.90 -35.32 10.44
CA ARG A 319 -12.12 -36.06 10.10
C ARG A 319 -13.03 -35.21 9.21
N PRO A 320 -13.52 -35.72 8.06
CA PRO A 320 -14.56 -35.03 7.29
C PRO A 320 -15.84 -34.86 8.13
N ASN A 321 -16.48 -33.70 8.04
CA ASN A 321 -17.76 -33.45 8.74
C ASN A 321 -18.86 -34.39 8.22
N ASP A 322 -18.79 -34.78 6.95
CA ASP A 322 -19.69 -35.71 6.30
C ASP A 322 -18.98 -36.38 5.11
N MET A 323 -18.69 -37.68 5.21
CA MET A 323 -18.01 -38.44 4.15
C MET A 323 -18.79 -38.48 2.84
N GLN A 324 -20.12 -38.30 2.88
CA GLN A 324 -20.98 -38.32 1.69
C GLN A 324 -21.18 -36.92 1.11
N ASN A 325 -20.88 -35.87 1.88
CA ASN A 325 -21.01 -34.48 1.47
C ASN A 325 -19.82 -33.64 1.95
N LEU A 326 -18.73 -33.70 1.18
CA LEU A 326 -17.48 -32.99 1.47
C LEU A 326 -17.63 -31.46 1.46
N ALA A 327 -18.70 -30.90 0.87
CA ALA A 327 -18.95 -29.46 0.93
C ALA A 327 -19.23 -28.95 2.35
N LYS A 328 -19.52 -29.85 3.31
CA LYS A 328 -19.57 -29.52 4.74
C LYS A 328 -18.19 -29.33 5.38
N GLY A 329 -17.10 -29.59 4.65
CA GLY A 329 -15.73 -29.38 5.10
C GLY A 329 -15.21 -30.45 6.05
N PHE A 330 -14.11 -30.13 6.74
CA PHE A 330 -13.43 -31.00 7.69
C PHE A 330 -13.57 -30.45 9.11
N SER A 331 -13.60 -31.33 10.10
CA SER A 331 -13.67 -30.96 11.51
C SER A 331 -12.29 -30.66 12.10
N ASN A 332 -12.25 -30.31 13.39
CA ASN A 332 -11.03 -30.23 14.18
C ASN A 332 -10.71 -31.56 14.89
N ASP A 333 -11.44 -32.63 14.60
CA ASP A 333 -11.18 -33.95 15.15
C ASP A 333 -10.10 -34.67 14.34
N ARG A 334 -9.29 -35.45 15.06
CA ARG A 334 -8.31 -36.34 14.46
C ARG A 334 -8.99 -37.51 13.78
N ASP A 335 -8.53 -37.82 12.58
CA ASP A 335 -8.70 -39.11 11.95
C ASP A 335 -7.38 -39.89 12.01
N ARG A 336 -7.46 -41.23 11.90
CA ARG A 336 -6.29 -42.12 11.98
C ARG A 336 -5.66 -42.43 10.62
N GLN A 337 -6.06 -41.70 9.58
CA GLN A 337 -5.62 -41.88 8.21
C GLN A 337 -5.40 -40.52 7.54
N ILE A 338 -4.68 -40.53 6.42
CA ILE A 338 -4.52 -39.36 5.55
C ILE A 338 -5.63 -39.36 4.53
N HIS A 339 -6.33 -38.24 4.45
CA HIS A 339 -7.24 -37.90 3.37
C HIS A 339 -6.46 -37.07 2.34
N TYR A 340 -6.38 -37.59 1.12
CA TYR A 340 -5.79 -36.88 -0.01
C TYR A 340 -6.92 -36.27 -0.85
N GLY A 341 -6.68 -35.12 -1.46
CA GLY A 341 -7.71 -34.50 -2.28
C GLY A 341 -7.30 -33.24 -3.01
N THR A 342 -8.28 -32.65 -3.68
CA THR A 342 -8.15 -31.36 -4.37
C THR A 342 -9.26 -30.42 -3.94
N CYS A 343 -8.96 -29.12 -4.01
CA CYS A 343 -9.95 -28.08 -3.82
C CYS A 343 -9.58 -26.82 -4.62
N GLU A 344 -10.54 -25.93 -4.76
CA GLU A 344 -10.40 -24.70 -5.49
C GLU A 344 -10.66 -23.50 -4.59
N VAL A 345 -9.80 -22.48 -4.66
CA VAL A 345 -10.00 -21.21 -3.99
C VAL A 345 -10.27 -20.13 -5.03
N THR A 346 -11.37 -19.41 -4.87
CA THR A 346 -11.64 -18.21 -5.66
C THR A 346 -10.74 -17.08 -5.18
N VAL A 347 -9.96 -16.53 -6.09
CA VAL A 347 -9.07 -15.40 -5.88
C VAL A 347 -9.73 -14.17 -6.51
N PRO A 348 -10.20 -13.21 -5.71
CA PRO A 348 -10.86 -12.03 -6.24
C PRO A 348 -9.84 -11.14 -6.96
N ARG A 349 -10.33 -10.34 -7.91
CA ARG A 349 -9.50 -9.38 -8.66
C ARG A 349 -8.83 -8.34 -7.75
N SER A 350 -9.49 -8.00 -6.64
CA SER A 350 -9.00 -7.07 -5.63
C SER A 350 -8.05 -7.71 -4.61
N HIS A 351 -7.61 -8.96 -4.85
CA HIS A 351 -6.62 -9.63 -4.03
C HIS A 351 -5.35 -8.78 -3.90
N LYS A 352 -4.85 -8.65 -2.67
CA LYS A 352 -3.67 -7.89 -2.34
C LYS A 352 -2.55 -8.86 -1.98
N ILE A 353 -1.35 -8.63 -2.50
CA ILE A 353 -0.18 -9.45 -2.17
C ILE A 353 0.01 -9.49 -0.65
N GLY A 354 0.21 -10.69 -0.10
CA GLY A 354 0.31 -10.93 1.32
C GLY A 354 -1.03 -10.84 2.05
N SER A 355 -2.17 -11.06 1.40
CA SER A 355 -3.51 -10.97 2.02
C SER A 355 -4.36 -12.21 1.78
N VAL A 356 -5.08 -12.69 2.79
CA VAL A 356 -6.23 -13.60 2.55
C VAL A 356 -7.57 -12.85 2.43
N GLY A 357 -7.51 -11.52 2.48
CA GLY A 357 -8.62 -10.57 2.43
C GLY A 357 -8.78 -9.73 3.69
N THR A 358 -9.49 -8.62 3.53
CA THR A 358 -9.82 -7.70 4.61
C THR A 358 -10.89 -8.32 5.53
N PRO A 359 -10.76 -8.23 6.88
CA PRO A 359 -11.75 -8.80 7.78
C PRO A 359 -13.16 -8.27 7.56
N TRP A 360 -14.17 -9.12 7.76
CA TRP A 360 -15.58 -8.82 7.46
C TRP A 360 -16.16 -7.63 8.24
N TRP A 361 -15.56 -7.23 9.36
CA TRP A 361 -15.94 -6.04 10.13
C TRP A 361 -15.34 -4.72 9.62
N LYS A 362 -14.36 -4.78 8.71
CA LYS A 362 -13.85 -3.59 8.02
C LYS A 362 -14.63 -3.42 6.71
N PHE A 363 -15.25 -2.27 6.53
CA PHE A 363 -16.01 -1.97 5.31
C PHE A 363 -15.05 -1.77 4.12
N VAL A 364 -15.21 -2.58 3.08
CA VAL A 364 -14.51 -2.45 1.80
C VAL A 364 -15.57 -2.57 0.69
N LEU A 365 -15.53 -1.69 -0.31
CA LEU A 365 -16.48 -1.67 -1.43
C LEU A 365 -16.39 -2.92 -2.32
N THR A 366 -15.21 -3.56 -2.37
CA THR A 366 -14.96 -4.78 -3.15
C THR A 366 -14.41 -5.89 -2.25
N ASP A 367 -14.98 -7.09 -2.36
CA ASP A 367 -14.55 -8.26 -1.59
C ASP A 367 -13.20 -8.78 -2.09
N ASP A 368 -12.13 -8.48 -1.35
CA ASP A 368 -10.75 -8.93 -1.59
C ASP A 368 -10.46 -10.30 -0.92
N ARG A 369 -11.46 -10.96 -0.34
CA ARG A 369 -11.26 -12.22 0.36
C ARG A 369 -11.16 -13.39 -0.59
N LEU A 370 -10.12 -14.19 -0.37
CA LEU A 370 -10.03 -15.52 -0.93
C LEU A 370 -11.15 -16.37 -0.33
N LYS A 371 -11.80 -17.21 -1.14
CA LYS A 371 -12.91 -18.05 -0.71
C LYS A 371 -12.74 -19.47 -1.22
N LEU A 372 -12.73 -20.44 -0.31
CA LEU A 372 -12.79 -21.85 -0.69
C LEU A 372 -14.13 -22.13 -1.37
N LYS A 373 -14.09 -22.70 -2.57
CA LYS A 373 -15.26 -23.26 -3.25
C LYS A 373 -15.57 -24.63 -2.64
N ARG A 374 -16.46 -24.67 -1.64
CA ARG A 374 -16.75 -25.91 -0.89
C ARG A 374 -17.26 -27.04 -1.78
N ASP A 375 -17.97 -26.72 -2.84
CA ASP A 375 -18.44 -27.64 -3.87
C ASP A 375 -17.32 -28.25 -4.74
N SER A 376 -16.11 -27.67 -4.72
CA SER A 376 -14.93 -28.23 -5.41
C SER A 376 -14.18 -29.29 -4.59
N LEU A 377 -14.51 -29.49 -3.31
CA LEU A 377 -13.79 -30.42 -2.44
C LEU A 377 -13.96 -31.85 -2.94
N CYS A 378 -12.84 -32.48 -3.29
CA CYS A 378 -12.81 -33.85 -3.81
C CYS A 378 -11.77 -34.67 -3.06
N LEU A 379 -12.19 -35.81 -2.47
CA LEU A 379 -11.28 -36.81 -1.92
C LEU A 379 -10.83 -37.77 -3.01
N LEU A 380 -9.54 -38.10 -2.97
CA LEU A 380 -8.87 -39.03 -3.85
C LEU A 380 -8.20 -40.11 -3.01
N ASN A 381 -8.11 -41.33 -3.55
CA ASN A 381 -7.16 -42.29 -2.99
C ASN A 381 -5.73 -41.83 -3.32
N ALA A 382 -4.73 -42.40 -2.62
CA ALA A 382 -3.34 -41.99 -2.79
C ALA A 382 -2.82 -42.18 -4.24
N ALA A 383 -3.24 -43.23 -4.93
CA ALA A 383 -2.79 -43.50 -6.30
C ALA A 383 -3.32 -42.45 -7.29
N ASP A 384 -4.61 -42.13 -7.21
CA ASP A 384 -5.26 -41.13 -8.07
C ASP A 384 -4.74 -39.72 -7.75
N PHE A 385 -4.48 -39.42 -6.48
CA PHE A 385 -3.85 -38.17 -6.06
C PHE A 385 -2.48 -37.96 -6.74
N LEU A 386 -1.60 -38.96 -6.64
CA LEU A 386 -0.26 -38.91 -7.22
C LEU A 386 -0.30 -38.88 -8.75
N ALA A 387 -1.18 -39.67 -9.38
CA ALA A 387 -1.38 -39.68 -10.83
C ALA A 387 -1.88 -38.32 -11.34
N GLY A 388 -2.80 -37.69 -10.60
CA GLY A 388 -3.31 -36.36 -10.90
C GLY A 388 -2.24 -35.27 -10.82
N ILE A 389 -1.36 -35.32 -9.81
CA ILE A 389 -0.20 -34.40 -9.71
C ILE A 389 0.72 -34.60 -10.92
N LYS A 390 1.07 -35.85 -11.23
CA LYS A 390 1.93 -36.16 -12.38
C LYS A 390 1.34 -35.63 -13.69
N GLN A 391 0.02 -35.75 -13.87
CA GLN A 391 -0.67 -35.19 -15.03
C GLN A 391 -0.66 -33.66 -15.06
N ALA A 392 -0.85 -33.00 -13.92
CA ALA A 392 -0.79 -31.54 -13.82
C ALA A 392 0.60 -31.01 -14.25
N LEU A 393 1.67 -31.69 -13.81
CA LEU A 393 3.06 -31.32 -14.11
C LEU A 393 3.48 -31.56 -15.56
N GLN A 394 2.78 -32.41 -16.32
CA GLN A 394 3.11 -32.68 -17.73
C GLN A 394 3.03 -31.43 -18.62
N LYS A 395 2.22 -30.45 -18.21
CA LYS A 395 2.04 -29.18 -18.93
C LYS A 395 3.19 -28.20 -18.69
N GLU A 396 3.97 -28.41 -17.64
CA GLU A 396 5.05 -27.52 -17.23
C GLU A 396 6.41 -27.98 -17.81
N GLY A 397 7.29 -27.01 -18.08
CA GLY A 397 8.69 -27.26 -18.40
C GLY A 397 9.40 -27.96 -17.25
N LEU A 398 10.46 -28.73 -17.53
CA LEU A 398 11.15 -29.54 -16.51
C LEU A 398 11.57 -28.73 -15.27
N ASP A 399 12.11 -27.52 -15.48
CA ASP A 399 12.53 -26.63 -14.39
C ASP A 399 11.36 -26.09 -13.55
N ASP A 400 10.15 -26.09 -14.11
CA ASP A 400 8.92 -25.59 -13.46
C ASP A 400 8.13 -26.73 -12.76
N ARG A 401 8.58 -27.99 -12.84
CA ARG A 401 7.93 -29.18 -12.22
C ARG A 401 8.22 -29.33 -10.73
N SER A 402 8.06 -28.26 -9.97
CA SER A 402 8.19 -28.26 -8.51
C SER A 402 6.84 -28.36 -7.80
N ALA A 403 6.89 -28.68 -6.51
CA ALA A 403 5.77 -28.56 -5.59
C ALA A 403 6.11 -27.59 -4.48
N LEU A 404 5.15 -26.78 -4.05
CA LEU A 404 5.23 -26.02 -2.81
C LEU A 404 4.18 -26.53 -1.83
N VAL A 405 4.63 -27.03 -0.68
CA VAL A 405 3.77 -27.52 0.40
C VAL A 405 3.71 -26.51 1.53
N PHE A 406 2.51 -26.05 1.85
CA PHE A 406 2.26 -25.21 3.02
C PHE A 406 1.78 -26.04 4.23
N ILE A 407 2.37 -25.84 5.42
CA ILE A 407 1.96 -26.46 6.68
C ILE A 407 1.60 -25.33 7.67
N HIS A 408 0.32 -25.26 8.03
CA HIS A 408 -0.22 -24.18 8.86
C HIS A 408 0.16 -24.28 10.34
N GLY A 409 -0.01 -23.17 11.06
CA GLY A 409 0.22 -23.06 12.51
C GLY A 409 -0.99 -23.40 13.38
N PHE A 410 -0.93 -22.97 14.64
CA PHE A 410 -1.98 -23.11 15.66
C PHE A 410 -3.28 -22.39 15.26
N ASN A 411 -4.43 -22.92 15.67
CA ASN A 411 -5.73 -22.24 15.54
C ASN A 411 -6.12 -21.87 14.08
N VAL A 412 -5.96 -22.82 13.15
CA VAL A 412 -6.31 -22.64 11.74
C VAL A 412 -7.37 -23.68 11.33
N SER A 413 -8.47 -23.28 10.70
CA SER A 413 -9.42 -24.26 10.13
C SER A 413 -8.89 -24.85 8.82
N PHE A 414 -9.50 -25.92 8.32
CA PHE A 414 -9.15 -26.45 6.99
C PHE A 414 -9.34 -25.38 5.90
N GLU A 415 -10.45 -24.64 5.96
CA GLU A 415 -10.72 -23.57 5.01
C GLU A 415 -9.74 -22.41 5.10
N ASP A 416 -9.32 -22.05 6.31
CA ASP A 416 -8.29 -21.03 6.50
C ASP A 416 -6.98 -21.48 5.86
N ALA A 417 -6.52 -22.71 6.14
CA ALA A 417 -5.31 -23.29 5.56
C ALA A 417 -5.35 -23.34 4.03
N ALA A 418 -6.51 -23.67 3.44
CA ALA A 418 -6.69 -23.68 1.98
C ALA A 418 -6.58 -22.26 1.39
N ARG A 419 -7.28 -21.27 1.97
CA ARG A 419 -7.20 -19.86 1.50
C ARG A 419 -5.79 -19.31 1.56
N GLN A 420 -5.13 -19.63 2.65
CA GLN A 420 -3.76 -19.35 2.95
C GLN A 420 -2.79 -19.95 1.90
N ALA A 421 -2.93 -21.24 1.60
CA ALA A 421 -2.13 -21.89 0.56
C ALA A 421 -2.35 -21.28 -0.83
N ALA A 422 -3.60 -20.94 -1.18
CA ALA A 422 -3.89 -20.25 -2.43
C ALA A 422 -3.25 -18.86 -2.49
N GLN A 423 -3.29 -18.08 -1.40
CA GLN A 423 -2.61 -16.79 -1.33
C GLN A 423 -1.10 -16.95 -1.59
N MET A 424 -0.42 -17.91 -0.96
CA MET A 424 1.00 -18.15 -1.23
C MET A 424 1.25 -18.54 -2.68
N GLY A 425 0.45 -19.46 -3.22
CA GLY A 425 0.60 -19.95 -4.58
C GLY A 425 0.48 -18.82 -5.62
N VAL A 426 -0.52 -17.96 -5.44
CA VAL A 426 -0.73 -16.77 -6.29
C VAL A 426 0.41 -15.78 -6.14
N ASP A 427 0.76 -15.40 -4.91
CA ASP A 427 1.69 -14.31 -4.65
C ASP A 427 3.14 -14.68 -5.00
N LEU A 428 3.51 -15.95 -4.83
CA LEU A 428 4.81 -16.49 -5.24
C LEU A 428 4.84 -16.90 -6.72
N GLN A 429 3.73 -16.72 -7.45
CA GLN A 429 3.59 -17.10 -8.86
C GLN A 429 4.02 -18.55 -9.11
N MET A 430 3.56 -19.47 -8.25
CA MET A 430 3.92 -20.89 -8.35
C MET A 430 3.40 -21.46 -9.68
N LYS A 431 4.33 -21.89 -10.53
CA LYS A 431 4.02 -22.57 -11.80
C LYS A 431 3.76 -24.07 -11.65
N GLY A 432 4.47 -24.70 -10.71
CA GLY A 432 4.29 -26.09 -10.35
C GLY A 432 3.00 -26.31 -9.53
N ILE A 433 2.97 -27.36 -8.72
CA ILE A 433 1.77 -27.63 -7.90
C ILE A 433 1.86 -26.92 -6.53
N MET A 434 0.78 -26.25 -6.15
CA MET A 434 0.60 -25.76 -4.79
C MET A 434 -0.19 -26.78 -3.98
N ALA A 435 0.38 -27.20 -2.86
CA ALA A 435 -0.21 -28.15 -1.94
C ALA A 435 -0.23 -27.60 -0.52
N PHE A 436 -1.11 -28.12 0.33
CA PHE A 436 -1.05 -27.87 1.77
C PHE A 436 -1.35 -29.11 2.60
N TYR A 437 -0.74 -29.17 3.78
CA TYR A 437 -1.09 -30.15 4.78
C TYR A 437 -1.88 -29.49 5.90
N SER A 438 -3.10 -29.97 6.13
CA SER A 438 -3.96 -29.47 7.21
C SER A 438 -4.08 -30.47 8.34
N TRP A 439 -3.45 -30.16 9.48
CA TRP A 439 -3.55 -30.96 10.71
C TRP A 439 -4.69 -30.42 11.60
N PRO A 440 -5.35 -31.24 12.44
CA PRO A 440 -6.55 -30.90 13.21
C PRO A 440 -6.37 -29.88 14.35
N SER A 441 -5.94 -28.64 14.06
CA SER A 441 -5.87 -27.55 15.05
C SER A 441 -7.26 -27.05 15.46
N GLN A 442 -7.43 -26.66 16.73
CA GLN A 442 -8.71 -26.52 17.44
C GLN A 442 -9.53 -25.26 17.12
N GLY A 443 -9.05 -24.35 16.28
CA GLY A 443 -9.85 -23.19 15.83
C GLY A 443 -10.33 -22.27 16.98
N ASN A 444 -9.75 -22.37 18.19
CA ASN A 444 -10.03 -21.51 19.33
C ASN A 444 -8.77 -21.18 20.17
N LEU A 445 -8.78 -20.02 20.84
CA LEU A 445 -7.64 -19.48 21.61
C LEU A 445 -7.37 -20.20 22.95
N ILE A 446 -8.34 -20.97 23.47
CA ILE A 446 -8.23 -21.63 24.79
C ILE A 446 -7.56 -23.02 24.66
N GLY A 447 -7.51 -23.60 23.46
CA GLY A 447 -7.07 -24.97 23.18
C GLY A 447 -5.59 -25.18 22.88
N TYR A 448 -4.68 -24.29 23.27
CA TYR A 448 -3.26 -24.37 22.87
C TYR A 448 -2.59 -25.71 23.21
N THR A 449 -2.78 -26.26 24.42
CA THR A 449 -2.23 -27.58 24.81
C THR A 449 -2.87 -28.75 24.06
N ALA A 450 -4.15 -28.63 23.70
CA ALA A 450 -4.83 -29.62 22.88
C ALA A 450 -4.25 -29.63 21.45
N ASP A 451 -3.88 -28.47 20.91
CA ASP A 451 -3.19 -28.34 19.63
C ASP A 451 -1.77 -28.90 19.65
N GLU A 452 -1.01 -28.70 20.73
CA GLU A 452 0.30 -29.34 20.91
C GLU A 452 0.21 -30.87 20.80
N ALA A 453 -0.72 -31.48 21.54
CA ALA A 453 -0.95 -32.93 21.46
C ALA A 453 -1.46 -33.37 20.07
N THR A 454 -2.07 -32.46 19.31
CA THR A 454 -2.65 -32.76 18.00
C THR A 454 -1.62 -32.69 16.90
N ILE A 455 -0.73 -31.70 16.92
CA ILE A 455 0.39 -31.66 15.98
C ILE A 455 1.35 -32.83 16.20
N GLU A 456 1.61 -33.22 17.46
CA GLU A 456 2.41 -34.41 17.80
C GLU A 456 1.80 -35.70 17.24
N ALA A 457 0.47 -35.87 17.37
CA ALA A 457 -0.24 -37.00 16.76
C ALA A 457 -0.26 -36.95 15.22
N SER A 458 0.02 -35.78 14.63
CA SER A 458 0.01 -35.56 13.18
C SER A 458 1.37 -35.76 12.51
N GLU A 459 2.46 -35.84 13.28
CA GLU A 459 3.84 -35.97 12.78
C GLU A 459 4.03 -37.10 11.76
N GLN A 460 3.49 -38.29 12.06
CA GLN A 460 3.64 -39.45 11.20
C GLN A 460 2.94 -39.25 9.84
N TYR A 461 1.80 -38.56 9.87
CA TYR A 461 0.98 -38.33 8.68
C TYR A 461 1.55 -37.21 7.82
N ILE A 462 2.14 -36.18 8.45
CA ILE A 462 2.93 -35.16 7.74
C ILE A 462 4.12 -35.82 7.04
N ALA A 463 4.86 -36.69 7.75
CA ALA A 463 6.01 -37.39 7.20
C ALA A 463 5.63 -38.27 5.99
N GLU A 464 4.55 -39.04 6.11
CA GLU A 464 4.04 -39.88 5.04
C GLU A 464 3.57 -39.06 3.83
N PHE A 465 2.84 -37.96 4.05
CA PHE A 465 2.41 -37.07 2.97
C PHE A 465 3.60 -36.47 2.20
N LEU A 466 4.57 -35.90 2.91
CA LEU A 466 5.74 -35.28 2.30
C LEU A 466 6.61 -36.31 1.56
N LEU A 467 6.82 -37.48 2.15
CA LEU A 467 7.61 -38.54 1.55
C LEU A 467 6.94 -39.10 0.29
N ASN A 468 5.62 -39.35 0.33
CA ASN A 468 4.87 -39.80 -0.83
C ASN A 468 4.89 -38.76 -1.96
N LEU A 469 4.77 -37.47 -1.63
CA LEU A 469 4.86 -36.41 -2.62
C LEU A 469 6.26 -36.38 -3.25
N ALA A 470 7.32 -36.40 -2.45
CA ALA A 470 8.70 -36.33 -2.94
C ALA A 470 9.11 -37.54 -3.78
N GLN A 471 8.66 -38.75 -3.43
CA GLN A 471 9.11 -39.98 -4.08
C GLN A 471 8.20 -40.47 -5.22
N ASN A 472 6.88 -40.22 -5.14
CA ASN A 472 5.90 -40.92 -5.96
C ASN A 472 5.06 -40.01 -6.86
N SER A 473 5.15 -38.68 -6.74
CA SER A 473 4.30 -37.76 -7.52
C SER A 473 4.90 -37.33 -8.86
N GLY A 474 6.20 -37.56 -9.09
CA GLY A 474 6.92 -37.13 -10.29
C GLY A 474 7.30 -35.64 -10.30
N VAL A 475 7.20 -34.96 -9.16
CA VAL A 475 7.82 -33.65 -8.94
C VAL A 475 9.33 -33.77 -8.93
N GLU A 476 10.03 -32.80 -9.52
CA GLU A 476 11.50 -32.72 -9.47
C GLU A 476 11.97 -32.25 -8.09
N LYS A 477 11.23 -31.32 -7.48
CA LYS A 477 11.55 -30.75 -6.16
C LYS A 477 10.30 -30.48 -5.35
N VAL A 478 10.34 -30.84 -4.06
CA VAL A 478 9.33 -30.42 -3.08
C VAL A 478 9.92 -29.31 -2.21
N HIS A 479 9.32 -28.14 -2.29
CA HIS A 479 9.54 -26.99 -1.41
C HIS A 479 8.53 -27.00 -0.28
N ILE A 480 8.92 -26.50 0.89
CA ILE A 480 8.05 -26.52 2.08
C ILE A 480 8.07 -25.15 2.77
N ILE A 481 6.89 -24.62 3.10
CA ILE A 481 6.76 -23.50 4.04
C ILE A 481 5.98 -24.01 5.26
N ALA A 482 6.57 -23.93 6.44
CA ALA A 482 5.91 -24.27 7.70
C ALA A 482 5.82 -23.04 8.61
N HIS A 483 4.64 -22.80 9.18
CA HIS A 483 4.38 -21.64 10.03
C HIS A 483 4.15 -22.03 11.48
N SER A 484 4.73 -21.27 12.42
CA SER A 484 4.46 -21.36 13.86
C SER A 484 4.51 -22.81 14.38
N MET A 485 3.44 -23.30 15.01
CA MET A 485 3.33 -24.66 15.56
C MET A 485 3.43 -25.77 14.49
N GLY A 486 3.16 -25.47 13.22
CA GLY A 486 3.39 -26.40 12.10
C GLY A 486 4.86 -26.84 11.98
N ASN A 487 5.79 -26.00 12.44
CA ASN A 487 7.22 -26.34 12.48
C ASN A 487 7.53 -27.46 13.50
N ARG A 488 6.72 -27.66 14.54
CA ARG A 488 6.87 -28.81 15.45
C ARG A 488 6.61 -30.12 14.72
N GLY A 489 5.51 -30.16 13.97
CA GLY A 489 5.14 -31.31 13.14
C GLY A 489 6.17 -31.56 12.04
N LEU A 490 6.62 -30.51 11.34
CA LEU A 490 7.64 -30.63 10.30
C LEU A 490 8.97 -31.14 10.87
N LEU A 491 9.45 -30.60 12.00
CA LEU A 491 10.72 -31.02 12.60
C LEU A 491 10.76 -32.53 12.87
N ARG A 492 9.70 -33.04 13.48
CA ARG A 492 9.57 -34.47 13.80
C ARG A 492 9.30 -35.31 12.55
N ALA A 493 8.57 -34.78 11.58
CA ALA A 493 8.39 -35.43 10.29
C ALA A 493 9.73 -35.62 9.55
N MET A 494 10.59 -34.59 9.52
CA MET A 494 11.92 -34.66 8.92
C MET A 494 12.79 -35.71 9.61
N GLN A 495 12.76 -35.78 10.95
CA GLN A 495 13.45 -36.83 11.71
C GLN A 495 12.95 -38.24 11.34
N ARG A 496 11.64 -38.42 11.15
CA ARG A 496 11.06 -39.70 10.72
C ARG A 496 11.44 -40.05 9.28
N ILE A 497 11.49 -39.05 8.39
CA ILE A 497 11.87 -39.24 6.99
C ILE A 497 13.33 -39.66 6.90
N ILE A 498 14.25 -38.97 7.59
CA ILE A 498 15.67 -39.32 7.54
C ILE A 498 15.94 -40.71 8.11
N ALA A 499 15.18 -41.15 9.11
CA ALA A 499 15.30 -42.52 9.63
C ALA A 499 14.77 -43.61 8.67
N LYS A 500 13.89 -43.25 7.71
CA LYS A 500 13.33 -44.17 6.71
C LYS A 500 14.15 -44.24 5.43
N VAL A 501 14.83 -43.16 5.06
CA VAL A 501 15.64 -43.09 3.85
C VAL A 501 16.98 -43.78 4.11
N GLN A 502 17.20 -44.94 3.50
CA GLN A 502 18.36 -45.82 3.76
C GLN A 502 19.63 -45.45 2.97
N THR A 503 19.64 -44.32 2.24
CA THR A 503 20.71 -43.94 1.31
C THR A 503 21.56 -42.80 1.83
N GLU A 504 22.88 -42.88 1.63
CA GLU A 504 23.87 -41.90 2.15
C GLU A 504 23.72 -40.49 1.57
N THR A 505 23.05 -40.31 0.43
CA THR A 505 22.79 -38.99 -0.16
C THR A 505 21.56 -39.02 -1.07
N SER A 506 20.41 -38.54 -0.60
CA SER A 506 19.38 -38.01 -1.49
C SER A 506 18.76 -36.78 -0.86
N THR A 507 19.13 -35.61 -1.37
CA THR A 507 18.37 -34.38 -1.14
C THR A 507 16.96 -34.59 -1.70
N LEU A 508 15.97 -34.73 -0.83
CA LEU A 508 14.57 -35.01 -1.20
C LEU A 508 13.76 -33.72 -1.35
N PHE A 509 14.17 -32.67 -0.66
CA PHE A 509 13.47 -31.39 -0.62
C PHE A 509 14.35 -30.30 -1.21
N GLY A 510 13.74 -29.31 -1.87
CA GLY A 510 14.44 -28.12 -2.32
C GLY A 510 14.61 -27.14 -1.16
N GLN A 511 14.01 -25.97 -1.31
CA GLN A 511 13.88 -24.96 -0.26
C GLN A 511 12.89 -25.35 0.86
N ILE A 512 13.33 -25.25 2.12
CA ILE A 512 12.47 -25.30 3.31
C ILE A 512 12.50 -23.95 4.02
N PHE A 513 11.32 -23.38 4.28
CA PHE A 513 11.15 -22.10 4.95
C PHE A 513 10.45 -22.32 6.30
N LEU A 514 11.15 -22.00 7.38
CA LEU A 514 10.64 -22.09 8.75
C LEU A 514 10.21 -20.69 9.20
N ALA A 515 8.92 -20.40 9.10
CA ALA A 515 8.37 -19.09 9.43
C ALA A 515 7.92 -19.02 10.90
N ALA A 516 8.58 -18.17 11.69
CA ALA A 516 8.32 -17.96 13.12
C ALA A 516 8.08 -19.26 13.92
N PRO A 517 9.02 -20.22 13.88
CA PRO A 517 8.81 -21.55 14.46
C PRO A 517 8.55 -21.51 15.96
N ASP A 518 7.44 -22.10 16.35
CA ASP A 518 7.11 -22.37 17.75
C ASP A 518 7.72 -23.71 18.15
N VAL A 519 9.04 -23.75 18.28
CA VAL A 519 9.81 -24.94 18.66
C VAL A 519 10.79 -24.55 19.76
N ASP A 520 11.08 -25.45 20.68
CA ASP A 520 12.17 -25.26 21.64
C ASP A 520 13.54 -25.22 20.92
N PRO A 521 14.41 -24.22 21.18
CA PRO A 521 15.69 -24.09 20.49
C PRO A 521 16.62 -25.30 20.65
N ASP A 522 16.64 -25.95 21.81
CA ASP A 522 17.52 -27.10 22.07
C ASP A 522 17.00 -28.35 21.39
N VAL A 523 15.68 -28.56 21.41
CA VAL A 523 15.02 -29.61 20.61
C VAL A 523 15.31 -29.41 19.13
N PHE A 524 15.24 -28.18 18.62
CA PHE A 524 15.52 -27.89 17.24
C PHE A 524 16.99 -28.16 16.89
N ARG A 525 17.96 -27.69 17.69
CA ARG A 525 19.38 -27.97 17.49
C ARG A 525 19.68 -29.46 17.43
N GLY A 526 19.08 -30.24 18.32
CA GLY A 526 19.28 -31.70 18.36
C GLY A 526 18.70 -32.45 17.16
N LEU A 527 17.82 -31.83 16.38
CA LEU A 527 17.11 -32.46 15.26
C LEU A 527 17.37 -31.77 13.91
N ALA A 528 18.07 -30.64 13.91
CA ALA A 528 18.28 -29.80 12.73
C ALA A 528 19.13 -30.46 11.64
N GLU A 529 19.97 -31.44 12.00
CA GLU A 529 20.77 -32.23 11.05
C GLU A 529 19.90 -32.88 9.96
N ALA A 530 18.65 -33.23 10.28
CA ALA A 530 17.71 -33.78 9.31
C ALA A 530 17.42 -32.80 8.17
N TYR A 531 17.34 -31.50 8.44
CA TYR A 531 17.13 -30.48 7.40
C TYR A 531 18.35 -30.38 6.47
N GLN A 532 19.56 -30.37 7.03
CA GLN A 532 20.80 -30.24 6.26
C GLN A 532 21.01 -31.42 5.30
N LYS A 533 20.58 -32.63 5.69
CA LYS A 533 20.71 -33.83 4.87
C LYS A 533 19.59 -34.00 3.85
N LEU A 534 18.37 -33.61 4.19
CA LEU A 534 17.19 -33.86 3.35
C LEU A 534 16.85 -32.70 2.42
N ALA A 535 17.30 -31.47 2.68
CA ALA A 535 16.93 -30.28 1.92
C ALA A 535 18.13 -29.61 1.25
N GLU A 536 17.93 -29.00 0.07
CA GLU A 536 18.96 -28.19 -0.60
C GLU A 536 19.33 -26.97 0.23
N ARG A 537 18.34 -26.37 0.89
CA ARG A 537 18.52 -25.20 1.75
C ARG A 537 17.36 -25.05 2.70
N THR A 538 17.67 -24.63 3.93
CA THR A 538 16.67 -24.28 4.94
C THR A 538 16.89 -22.84 5.38
N THR A 539 15.85 -22.02 5.32
CA THR A 539 15.86 -20.63 5.82
C THR A 539 14.90 -20.50 7.00
N LEU A 540 15.41 -19.99 8.12
CA LEU A 540 14.70 -19.74 9.36
C LEU A 540 14.36 -18.24 9.46
N TYR A 541 13.09 -17.89 9.36
CA TYR A 541 12.62 -16.51 9.56
C TYR A 541 12.17 -16.30 11.01
N VAL A 542 12.80 -15.36 11.70
CA VAL A 542 12.49 -15.00 13.11
C VAL A 542 11.93 -13.57 13.19
N SER A 543 11.00 -13.31 14.13
CA SER A 543 10.42 -11.97 14.30
C SER A 543 10.30 -11.55 15.77
N ALA A 544 10.60 -10.28 16.03
CA ALA A 544 10.54 -9.66 17.35
C ALA A 544 9.10 -9.30 17.81
N LYS A 545 8.14 -9.22 16.88
CA LYS A 545 6.78 -8.70 17.12
C LYS A 545 5.68 -9.75 17.05
N ASP A 546 6.02 -11.03 16.91
CA ASP A 546 5.05 -12.10 16.71
C ASP A 546 4.13 -12.26 17.95
N LYS A 547 2.85 -11.89 17.77
CA LYS A 547 1.82 -11.98 18.82
C LYS A 547 1.42 -13.43 19.12
N ALA A 548 1.60 -14.36 18.18
CA ALA A 548 1.33 -15.79 18.42
C ALA A 548 2.40 -16.42 19.32
N LEU A 549 3.67 -15.98 19.22
CA LEU A 549 4.70 -16.36 20.19
C LEU A 549 4.45 -15.77 21.59
N PHE A 550 3.78 -14.61 21.68
CA PHE A 550 3.36 -14.04 22.96
C PHE A 550 2.34 -14.93 23.70
N ALA A 551 1.41 -15.59 23.00
CA ALA A 551 0.48 -16.55 23.59
C ALA A 551 1.21 -17.81 24.13
N SER A 552 2.19 -18.33 23.39
CA SER A 552 3.05 -19.45 23.84
C SER A 552 3.85 -19.09 25.10
N ARG A 553 4.31 -17.83 25.21
CA ARG A 553 5.08 -17.33 26.35
C ARG A 553 4.30 -17.30 27.66
N ILE A 554 3.00 -16.96 27.59
CA ILE A 554 2.10 -16.97 28.76
C ILE A 554 1.92 -18.39 29.30
N LEU A 555 1.94 -19.39 28.42
CA LEU A 555 1.60 -20.77 28.77
C LEU A 555 2.80 -21.67 29.09
N HIS A 556 3.95 -21.47 28.44
CA HIS A 556 5.10 -22.39 28.54
C HIS A 556 6.34 -21.85 29.25
N ASN A 557 6.39 -20.58 29.67
CA ASN A 557 7.51 -20.02 30.45
C ASN A 557 8.94 -20.26 29.88
N HIS A 558 9.07 -20.59 28.58
CA HIS A 558 10.31 -20.94 27.88
C HIS A 558 10.45 -20.20 26.53
N THR A 559 11.68 -19.95 26.11
CA THR A 559 12.03 -19.27 24.84
C THR A 559 11.69 -20.15 23.62
N ARG A 560 11.19 -19.56 22.54
CA ARG A 560 10.89 -20.26 21.28
C ARG A 560 11.86 -19.87 20.17
N LEU A 561 12.14 -20.80 19.25
CA LEU A 561 13.09 -20.65 18.15
C LEU A 561 12.77 -19.45 17.25
N GLY A 562 11.50 -19.16 16.99
CA GLY A 562 11.05 -18.02 16.18
C GLY A 562 11.14 -16.66 16.88
N PHE A 563 11.56 -16.61 18.14
CA PHE A 563 11.52 -15.40 18.98
C PHE A 563 12.85 -14.67 19.05
N PHE A 564 12.78 -13.35 19.21
CA PHE A 564 13.90 -12.45 19.47
C PHE A 564 13.61 -11.54 20.68
N PRO A 565 14.56 -11.28 21.60
CA PRO A 565 15.87 -11.91 21.83
C PRO A 565 15.86 -13.02 22.92
N PRO A 566 16.84 -13.96 22.94
CA PRO A 566 17.98 -14.12 22.01
C PRO A 566 17.63 -14.91 20.74
N ILE A 567 18.29 -14.60 19.61
CA ILE A 567 18.17 -15.38 18.37
C ILE A 567 18.93 -16.69 18.50
N ALA A 568 18.25 -17.80 18.18
CA ALA A 568 18.90 -19.09 18.03
C ALA A 568 19.39 -19.26 16.59
N VAL A 569 20.71 -19.19 16.39
CA VAL A 569 21.37 -19.56 15.14
C VAL A 569 21.76 -21.03 15.19
N VAL A 570 21.62 -21.72 14.06
CA VAL A 570 22.00 -23.13 13.90
C VAL A 570 22.80 -23.27 12.62
N ASP A 571 23.97 -23.89 12.72
CA ASP A 571 24.85 -24.12 11.57
C ASP A 571 24.11 -24.86 10.44
N GLY A 572 24.39 -24.49 9.19
CA GLY A 572 23.75 -25.06 8.01
C GLY A 572 22.30 -24.62 7.77
N ILE A 573 21.77 -23.68 8.57
CA ILE A 573 20.44 -23.09 8.39
C ILE A 573 20.58 -21.57 8.32
N ASP A 574 20.04 -20.96 7.27
CA ASP A 574 20.12 -19.49 7.10
C ASP A 574 19.15 -18.83 8.08
N THR A 575 19.64 -18.21 9.15
CA THR A 575 18.80 -17.44 10.08
C THR A 575 18.62 -16.02 9.59
N VAL A 576 17.37 -15.63 9.33
CA VAL A 576 16.96 -14.31 8.83
C VAL A 576 16.00 -13.66 9.83
N GLU A 577 16.44 -12.58 10.46
CA GLU A 577 15.63 -11.68 11.25
C GLU A 577 14.74 -10.82 10.34
N VAL A 578 13.46 -10.82 10.66
CA VAL A 578 12.43 -10.06 9.95
C VAL A 578 11.92 -8.93 10.84
N SER A 579 12.70 -7.84 10.92
CA SER A 579 12.42 -6.68 11.77
C SER A 579 11.22 -5.89 11.21
N ASN A 580 10.26 -5.51 12.06
CA ASN A 580 9.02 -4.78 11.71
C ASN A 580 7.98 -5.51 10.83
N ILE A 581 8.19 -6.79 10.51
CA ILE A 581 7.21 -7.60 9.79
C ILE A 581 6.50 -8.49 10.79
N ASP A 582 5.16 -8.41 10.76
CA ASP A 582 4.35 -9.36 11.49
C ASP A 582 4.39 -10.70 10.73
N VAL A 583 5.16 -11.66 11.25
CA VAL A 583 5.25 -13.03 10.72
C VAL A 583 4.08 -13.87 11.24
N THR A 584 3.19 -13.29 12.07
CA THR A 584 1.87 -13.88 12.37
C THR A 584 1.12 -13.98 11.04
N TRP A 585 1.09 -15.18 10.47
CA TRP A 585 0.90 -15.30 9.05
C TRP A 585 -0.52 -14.90 8.61
N LEU A 586 -0.58 -13.70 8.05
CA LEU A 586 -1.59 -13.04 7.23
C LEU A 586 -3.04 -12.99 7.75
N GLY A 587 -3.21 -12.92 9.08
CA GLY A 587 -4.40 -12.36 9.70
C GLY A 587 -4.11 -10.95 10.20
N HIS A 588 -4.77 -9.94 9.61
CA HIS A 588 -4.75 -8.51 10.00
C HIS A 588 -3.79 -7.56 9.25
N GLY A 589 -3.97 -7.45 7.93
CA GLY A 589 -4.03 -6.13 7.28
C GLY A 589 -2.77 -5.26 7.21
N TYR A 590 -1.57 -5.83 7.12
CA TYR A 590 -0.34 -5.07 6.83
C TYR A 590 0.41 -5.65 5.61
N PHE A 591 -0.21 -5.52 4.44
CA PHE A 591 0.25 -6.07 3.15
C PHE A 591 1.65 -5.57 2.75
N ALA A 592 1.99 -4.31 3.06
CA ALA A 592 3.29 -3.72 2.74
C ALA A 592 4.46 -4.37 3.51
N ASN A 593 4.21 -4.93 4.70
CA ASN A 593 5.26 -5.51 5.54
C ASN A 593 5.60 -6.94 5.11
N ALA A 594 4.69 -7.69 4.48
CA ALA A 594 4.95 -9.07 4.05
C ALA A 594 5.79 -9.16 2.76
N ARG A 595 5.85 -8.07 1.97
CA ARG A 595 6.45 -8.07 0.64
C ARG A 595 7.95 -8.41 0.61
N PRO A 596 8.82 -7.84 1.48
CA PRO A 596 10.23 -8.21 1.49
C PRO A 596 10.44 -9.72 1.76
N LEU A 597 9.65 -10.29 2.67
CA LEU A 597 9.70 -11.73 2.97
C LEU A 597 9.27 -12.58 1.76
N LEU A 598 8.18 -12.20 1.09
CA LEU A 598 7.71 -12.90 -0.11
C LEU A 598 8.69 -12.78 -1.27
N GLU A 599 9.36 -11.63 -1.43
CA GLU A 599 10.41 -11.40 -2.42
C GLU A 599 11.63 -12.30 -2.17
N ASP A 600 12.07 -12.46 -0.91
CA ASP A 600 13.16 -13.37 -0.54
C ASP A 600 12.78 -14.84 -0.82
N ILE A 601 11.56 -15.25 -0.42
CA ILE A 601 11.04 -16.61 -0.70
C ILE A 601 10.96 -16.86 -2.21
N TYR A 602 10.40 -15.93 -2.99
CA TYR A 602 10.31 -16.01 -4.45
C TYR A 602 11.70 -16.16 -5.09
N ALA A 603 12.66 -15.34 -4.66
CA ALA A 603 14.04 -15.42 -5.16
C ALA A 603 14.70 -16.75 -4.81
N LEU A 604 14.46 -17.29 -3.61
CA LEU A 604 15.00 -18.57 -3.17
C LEU A 604 14.41 -19.76 -3.93
N LEU A 605 13.10 -19.75 -4.18
CA LEU A 605 12.44 -20.76 -5.00
C LEU A 605 13.01 -20.80 -6.43
N LYS A 606 13.38 -19.65 -6.99
CA LYS A 606 13.85 -19.54 -8.37
C LYS A 606 15.37 -19.72 -8.52
N HIS A 607 16.15 -19.26 -7.55
CA HIS A 607 17.61 -19.09 -7.71
C HIS A 607 18.44 -19.79 -6.64
N ASN A 608 17.86 -20.32 -5.56
CA ASN A 608 18.56 -20.95 -4.43
C ASN A 608 19.83 -20.16 -3.98
N THR A 609 19.70 -18.83 -3.94
CA THR A 609 20.84 -17.93 -3.74
C THR A 609 21.30 -17.98 -2.28
N PRO A 610 22.62 -18.05 -2.00
CA PRO A 610 23.13 -18.01 -0.63
C PRO A 610 22.89 -16.62 -0.01
N PRO A 611 22.73 -16.52 1.32
CA PRO A 611 22.23 -15.31 1.97
C PRO A 611 23.12 -14.07 1.74
N GLU A 612 24.43 -14.25 1.52
CA GLU A 612 25.38 -13.16 1.20
C GLU A 612 25.07 -12.46 -0.13
N ARG A 613 24.31 -13.13 -1.02
CA ARG A 613 23.98 -12.66 -2.37
C ARG A 613 22.49 -12.32 -2.53
N ARG A 614 21.68 -12.44 -1.48
CA ARG A 614 20.25 -12.10 -1.54
C ARG A 614 20.07 -10.60 -1.38
N PHE A 615 19.33 -10.03 -2.33
CA PHE A 615 19.03 -8.60 -2.32
C PHE A 615 18.23 -8.22 -1.06
N GLY A 616 18.65 -7.16 -0.37
CA GLY A 616 17.96 -6.67 0.83
C GLY A 616 18.34 -7.37 2.14
N LEU A 617 19.16 -8.43 2.12
CA LEU A 617 19.73 -9.01 3.34
C LEU A 617 20.99 -8.28 3.79
N ARG A 618 21.11 -8.07 5.11
CA ARG A 618 22.29 -7.51 5.77
C ARG A 618 22.83 -8.48 6.79
N SER A 619 24.14 -8.66 6.82
CA SER A 619 24.79 -9.48 7.85
C SER A 619 24.77 -8.76 9.19
N VAL A 620 24.44 -9.49 10.25
CA VAL A 620 24.45 -9.04 11.64
C VAL A 620 25.31 -10.00 12.46
N VAL A 621 26.18 -9.42 13.29
CA VAL A 621 27.02 -10.15 14.25
C VAL A 621 26.62 -9.67 15.65
N ASP A 622 26.12 -10.57 16.48
CA ASP A 622 25.74 -10.30 17.88
C ASP A 622 26.44 -11.31 18.81
N GLY A 623 27.48 -10.85 19.50
CA GLY A 623 28.38 -11.73 20.26
C GLY A 623 29.05 -12.77 19.35
N THR A 624 28.78 -14.05 19.58
CA THR A 624 29.26 -15.17 18.74
C THR A 624 28.28 -15.57 17.64
N GLN A 625 27.09 -14.98 17.59
CA GLN A 625 26.04 -15.35 16.64
C GLN A 625 26.16 -14.54 15.35
N HIS A 626 26.06 -15.21 14.22
CA HIS A 626 26.02 -14.61 12.89
C HIS A 626 24.68 -14.93 12.23
N TYR A 627 23.94 -13.89 11.84
CA TYR A 627 22.65 -14.04 11.19
C TYR A 627 22.41 -12.91 10.18
N TRP A 628 21.28 -12.95 9.49
CA TRP A 628 20.92 -11.98 8.45
C TRP A 628 19.69 -11.20 8.88
N ARG A 629 19.52 -9.98 8.38
CA ARG A 629 18.32 -9.16 8.60
C ARG A 629 17.76 -8.69 7.27
N ILE A 630 16.43 -8.77 7.12
CA ILE A 630 15.70 -8.17 6.00
C ILE A 630 15.12 -6.82 6.41
N GLY A 631 15.31 -5.80 5.57
CA GLY A 631 14.85 -4.42 5.85
C GLY A 631 15.91 -3.52 6.53
N LYS A 632 15.50 -2.28 6.86
CA LYS A 632 16.37 -1.26 7.49
C LYS A 632 16.52 -1.45 8.99
#